data_AF-A0A916VPI4-F1
#
_entry.id   AF-A0A916VPI4-F1
#
_cell.length_a   1.000
_cell.length_b   1.000
_cell.length_c   1.000
_cell.angle_alpha   90.00
_cell.angle_beta   90.00
_cell.angle_gamma   90.00
#
_symmetry.space_group_name_H-M   'P 1'
#
loop_
_entity.id
_entity.type
_entity.pdbx_description
1 polymer ?
#
loop_
_entity_poly.entity_id
_entity_poly.type
_entity_poly.pdbx_seq_one_letter_code
_entity_poly.pdbx_strand_id
1 'polypeptide(L)'
;MRENGGTGYDLSKQLIRSGTSIGANIEEAQNAESKADFIHKMNISLKEARETNYWLKILIATEKELEQRLLPLLNESNELISILHAIIKNTKAQN
;
A
#
# COMPACT_ATOMS: atom_id res chain seq x y z
N MET A 1 22.99 1.95 -25.88
CA MET A 1 21.70 2.28 -25.23
C MET A 1 21.51 1.27 -24.11
N ARG A 2 21.43 1.69 -22.83
CA ARG A 2 21.09 0.77 -21.73
C ARG A 2 19.56 0.70 -21.67
N GLU A 3 18.97 -0.33 -22.29
CA GLU A 3 17.51 -0.52 -22.37
C GLU A 3 16.90 -1.22 -21.15
N ASN A 4 17.69 -1.57 -20.13
CA ASN A 4 17.18 -2.19 -18.91
C ASN A 4 17.38 -1.22 -17.74
N GLY A 5 16.30 -0.63 -17.25
CA GLY A 5 16.33 0.20 -16.04
C GLY A 5 16.89 -0.62 -14.89
N GLY A 6 17.91 -0.10 -14.20
CA GLY A 6 18.58 -0.83 -13.12
C GLY A 6 17.66 -1.13 -11.93
N THR A 7 18.19 -1.77 -10.89
CA THR A 7 17.44 -2.19 -9.69
C THR A 7 16.52 -1.12 -9.11
N GLY A 8 16.93 0.16 -9.09
CA GLY A 8 16.08 1.28 -8.65
C GLY A 8 14.82 1.49 -9.50
N TYR A 9 14.89 1.27 -10.81
CA TYR A 9 13.74 1.35 -11.71
C TYR A 9 12.74 0.24 -11.42
N ASP A 10 13.20 -0.99 -11.21
CA ASP A 10 12.32 -2.12 -10.89
C ASP A 10 11.64 -1.94 -9.53
N LEU A 11 12.38 -1.45 -8.52
CA LEU A 11 11.81 -1.09 -7.21
C LEU A 11 10.75 0.02 -7.33
N SER A 12 11.02 1.04 -8.13
CA SER A 12 10.06 2.14 -8.35
C SER A 12 8.76 1.64 -8.98
N LYS A 13 8.83 0.68 -9.93
CA LYS A 13 7.64 0.06 -10.52
C LYS A 13 6.83 -0.72 -9.49
N GLN A 14 7.49 -1.49 -8.63
CA GLN A 14 6.79 -2.24 -7.59
C GLN A 14 6.13 -1.32 -6.57
N LEU A 15 6.81 -0.23 -6.17
CA LEU A 15 6.24 0.78 -5.29
C LEU A 15 5.01 1.46 -5.91
N ILE A 16 5.10 1.90 -7.18
CA ILE A 16 3.99 2.56 -7.86
C ILE A 16 2.81 1.61 -7.98
N ARG A 17 3.04 0.37 -8.46
CA ARG A 17 1.98 -0.63 -8.64
C ARG A 17 1.24 -0.91 -7.34
N SER A 18 1.97 -1.22 -6.26
CA SER A 18 1.36 -1.51 -4.96
C SER A 18 0.65 -0.28 -4.40
N GLY A 19 1.28 0.90 -4.44
CA GLY A 19 0.70 2.14 -3.92
C GLY A 19 -0.60 2.54 -4.61
N THR A 20 -0.68 2.47 -5.95
CA THR A 20 -1.91 2.78 -6.69
C THR A 20 -2.99 1.72 -6.48
N SER A 21 -2.61 0.47 -6.22
CA SER A 21 -3.56 -0.63 -6.03
C SER A 21 -4.35 -0.50 -4.71
N ILE A 22 -3.82 0.20 -3.70
CA ILE A 22 -4.52 0.47 -2.44
C ILE A 22 -5.83 1.19 -2.71
N GLY A 23 -5.75 2.35 -3.40
CA GLY A 23 -6.90 3.19 -3.72
C GLY A 23 -7.87 2.50 -4.66
N ALA A 24 -7.37 1.83 -5.71
CA ALA A 24 -8.21 1.08 -6.65
C ALA A 24 -9.10 0.05 -5.94
N ASN A 25 -8.54 -0.74 -5.01
CA ASN A 25 -9.32 -1.71 -4.25
C ASN A 25 -10.28 -1.06 -3.24
N ILE A 26 -9.96 0.13 -2.71
CA ILE A 26 -10.88 0.88 -1.84
C ILE A 26 -12.09 1.35 -2.66
N GLU A 27 -11.88 1.89 -3.87
CA GLU A 27 -12.96 2.31 -4.78
C GLU A 27 -13.88 1.14 -5.15
N GLU A 28 -13.31 -0.03 -5.42
CA GLU A 28 -14.10 -1.25 -5.65
C GLU A 28 -14.86 -1.71 -4.40
N ALA A 29 -14.28 -1.50 -3.21
CA ALA A 29 -14.94 -1.82 -1.94
C ALA A 29 -16.15 -0.91 -1.68
N GLN A 30 -16.08 0.38 -2.05
CA GLN A 30 -17.22 1.30 -1.88
C GLN A 30 -18.48 0.85 -2.64
N ASN A 31 -18.30 0.07 -3.72
CA ASN A 31 -19.39 -0.49 -4.51
C ASN A 31 -19.59 -2.00 -4.26
N ALA A 32 -19.20 -2.51 -3.08
CA ALA A 32 -19.31 -3.92 -2.77
C ALA A 32 -20.76 -4.41 -2.68
N GLU A 33 -21.02 -5.61 -3.22
CA GLU A 33 -22.37 -6.22 -3.27
C GLU A 33 -22.79 -6.82 -1.92
N SER A 34 -21.82 -7.03 -1.03
CA SER A 34 -22.08 -7.53 0.32
C SER A 34 -21.01 -7.05 1.29
N LYS A 35 -21.31 -7.19 2.58
CA LYS A 35 -20.35 -6.92 3.65
C LYS A 35 -19.10 -7.82 3.58
N ALA A 36 -19.26 -9.08 3.18
CA ALA A 36 -18.15 -10.00 3.01
C ALA A 36 -17.24 -9.57 1.84
N ASP A 37 -17.83 -9.14 0.73
CA ASP A 37 -17.12 -8.59 -0.43
C ASP A 37 -16.38 -7.29 -0.07
N PHE A 38 -17.03 -6.36 0.64
CA PHE A 38 -16.39 -5.15 1.18
C PHE A 38 -15.15 -5.51 2.00
N ILE A 39 -15.29 -6.43 2.96
CA ILE A 39 -14.18 -6.88 3.80
C ILE A 39 -13.07 -7.49 2.93
N HIS A 40 -13.40 -8.32 1.94
CA HIS A 40 -12.42 -8.95 1.06
C HIS A 40 -11.57 -7.90 0.32
N LYS A 41 -12.22 -6.93 -0.36
CA LYS A 41 -11.54 -5.86 -1.10
C LYS A 41 -10.71 -4.97 -0.19
N MET A 42 -11.22 -4.60 0.98
CA MET A 42 -10.44 -3.85 1.98
C MET A 42 -9.20 -4.63 2.48
N ASN A 43 -9.27 -5.96 2.59
CA ASN A 43 -8.09 -6.78 2.90
C ASN A 43 -7.06 -6.78 1.76
N ILE A 44 -7.50 -6.70 0.50
CA ILE A 44 -6.58 -6.53 -0.64
C ILE A 44 -5.89 -5.17 -0.53
N SER A 45 -6.62 -4.08 -0.29
CA SER A 45 -6.01 -2.76 -0.03
C SER A 45 -4.98 -2.80 1.11
N LEU A 46 -5.30 -3.52 2.20
CA LEU A 46 -4.38 -3.68 3.34
C LEU A 46 -3.10 -4.46 2.95
N LYS A 47 -3.21 -5.49 2.11
CA LYS A 47 -2.06 -6.23 1.57
C LYS A 47 -1.16 -5.29 0.75
N GLU A 48 -1.75 -4.54 -0.17
CA GLU A 48 -1.03 -3.61 -1.05
C GLU A 48 -0.38 -2.45 -0.25
N ALA A 49 -1.03 -1.99 0.82
CA ALA A 49 -0.47 -0.99 1.72
C ALA A 49 0.78 -1.50 2.46
N ARG A 50 0.77 -2.77 2.91
CA ARG A 50 1.94 -3.41 3.52
C ARG A 50 3.07 -3.63 2.52
N GLU A 51 2.74 -3.99 1.27
CA GLU A 51 3.73 -4.12 0.20
C GLU A 51 4.37 -2.77 -0.14
N THR A 52 3.57 -1.71 -0.24
CA THR A 52 4.05 -0.32 -0.41
C THR A 52 4.99 0.08 0.73
N ASN A 53 4.61 -0.21 1.97
CA ASN A 53 5.43 0.05 3.16
C ASN A 53 6.78 -0.66 3.12
N TYR A 54 6.78 -1.92 2.67
CA TYR A 54 8.00 -2.71 2.49
C TYR A 54 8.92 -2.08 1.45
N TRP A 55 8.40 -1.67 0.30
CA TRP A 55 9.22 -1.04 -0.74
C TRP A 55 9.81 0.30 -0.31
N LEU A 56 9.06 1.10 0.47
CA LEU A 56 9.59 2.33 1.08
C LEU A 56 10.77 2.05 2.02
N LYS A 57 10.67 0.99 2.86
CA LYS A 57 11.77 0.58 3.74
C LYS A 57 13.00 0.14 2.96
N ILE A 58 12.83 -0.63 1.88
CA ILE A 58 13.94 -1.05 1.03
C ILE A 58 14.62 0.17 0.40
N LEU A 59 13.86 1.10 -0.17
CA LEU A 59 14.42 2.31 -0.79
C LEU A 59 15.17 3.18 0.21
N ILE A 60 14.66 3.37 1.43
CA ILE A 60 15.37 4.10 2.49
C ILE A 60 16.68 3.40 2.85
N ALA A 61 16.67 2.06 2.95
CA ALA A 61 17.84 1.27 3.32
C ALA A 61 18.91 1.24 2.23
N THR A 62 18.53 1.32 0.96
CA THR A 62 19.46 1.28 -0.18
C THR A 62 19.91 2.67 -0.64
N GLU A 63 19.06 3.68 -0.49
CA GLU A 63 19.27 5.04 -1.00
C GLU A 63 19.11 6.07 0.12
N LYS A 64 20.13 6.17 0.98
CA LYS A 64 20.10 7.02 2.18
C LYS A 64 19.83 8.49 1.90
N GLU A 65 20.23 8.98 0.73
CA GLU A 65 19.97 10.35 0.26
C GLU A 65 18.47 10.65 0.10
N LEU A 66 17.64 9.62 -0.09
CA LEU A 66 16.19 9.74 -0.19
C LEU A 66 15.47 9.64 1.15
N GLU A 67 16.17 9.27 2.24
CA GLU A 67 15.58 8.98 3.55
C GLU A 67 14.68 10.13 4.05
N GLN A 68 15.17 11.38 4.00
CA GLN A 68 14.39 12.55 4.45
C GLN A 68 13.09 12.73 3.66
N ARG A 69 13.07 12.34 2.38
CA ARG A 69 11.89 12.44 1.51
C ARG A 69 10.93 11.27 1.69
N LEU A 70 11.45 10.08 2.00
CA LEU A 70 10.67 8.84 2.08
C LEU A 70 10.15 8.53 3.49
N LEU A 71 10.80 9.03 4.55
CA LEU A 71 10.33 8.85 5.93
C LEU A 71 8.90 9.35 6.16
N PRO A 72 8.49 10.55 5.69
CA PRO A 72 7.10 10.99 5.79
C PRO A 72 6.12 10.01 5.11
N LEU A 73 6.45 9.54 3.91
CA LEU A 73 5.62 8.59 3.16
C LEU A 73 5.53 7.23 3.86
N LEU A 74 6.62 6.78 4.51
CA LEU A 74 6.62 5.56 5.30
C LEU A 74 5.69 5.68 6.51
N ASN A 75 5.67 6.84 7.16
CA ASN A 75 4.76 7.12 8.27
C ASN A 75 3.31 7.15 7.81
N GLU A 76 3.00 7.88 6.74
CA GLU A 76 1.65 7.91 6.13
C GLU A 76 1.19 6.50 5.72
N SER A 77 2.09 5.68 5.17
CA SER A 77 1.78 4.29 4.84
C SER A 77 1.41 3.46 6.08
N ASN A 78 2.07 3.67 7.23
CA ASN A 78 1.72 3.00 8.49
C ASN A 78 0.36 3.48 9.04
N GLU A 79 0.07 4.77 8.90
CA GLU A 79 -1.23 5.35 9.27
C GLU A 79 -2.35 4.75 8.41
N LEU A 80 -2.16 4.66 7.08
CA LEU A 80 -3.09 4.00 6.16
C LEU A 80 -3.33 2.54 6.53
N ILE A 81 -2.27 1.77 6.83
CA ILE A 81 -2.38 0.39 7.32
C ILE A 81 -3.25 0.32 8.58
N SER A 82 -3.05 1.24 9.52
CA SER A 82 -3.80 1.29 10.78
C SER A 82 -5.28 1.61 10.55
N ILE A 83 -5.58 2.57 9.67
CA ILE A 83 -6.93 2.94 9.27
C ILE A 83 -7.64 1.76 8.60
N LEU A 84 -7.01 1.13 7.61
CA LEU A 84 -7.58 -0.03 6.90
C LEU A 84 -7.88 -1.18 7.87
N HIS A 85 -6.95 -1.47 8.78
CA HIS A 85 -7.12 -2.51 9.79
C HIS A 85 -8.27 -2.18 10.75
N ALA A 86 -8.40 -0.92 11.19
CA ALA A 86 -9.52 -0.48 12.03
C ALA A 86 -10.87 -0.60 11.32
N ILE A 87 -10.95 -0.20 10.04
CA ILE A 87 -12.17 -0.35 9.22
C ILE A 87 -12.56 -1.84 9.15
N ILE A 88 -11.65 -2.71 8.73
CA ILE A 88 -11.92 -4.16 8.61
C ILE A 88 -12.39 -4.75 9.95
N LYS A 89 -11.70 -4.41 11.04
CA LYS A 89 -12.04 -4.90 12.39
C LYS A 89 -13.43 -4.44 12.82
N ASN A 90 -13.74 -3.16 12.64
CA ASN A 90 -15.03 -2.60 13.05
C ASN A 90 -16.17 -3.13 12.19
N THR A 91 -15.96 -3.27 10.87
CA THR A 91 -16.95 -3.89 9.98
C THR A 91 -17.23 -5.32 10.43
N LYS A 92 -16.22 -6.13 10.75
CA LYS A 92 -16.43 -7.51 11.27
C LYS A 92 -17.21 -7.54 12.60
N ALA A 93 -17.07 -6.54 13.46
CA ALA A 93 -17.70 -6.51 14.79
C ALA A 93 -19.19 -6.13 14.76
N GLN A 94 -19.66 -5.45 13.72
CA GLN A 94 -21.08 -5.10 13.55
C GLN A 94 -21.90 -6.33 13.13
N ASN A 95 -22.16 -7.27 14.03
CA ASN A 95 -23.14 -8.33 13.78
C ASN A 95 -24.57 -7.77 13.79
#